data_AF-A0A935HK57-F1
#
_entry.id   AF-A0A935HK57-F1
#
_cell.length_a   1.000
_cell.length_b   1.000
_cell.length_c   1.000
_cell.angle_alpha   90.00
_cell.angle_beta   90.00
_cell.angle_gamma   90.00
#
_symmetry.space_group_name_H-M   'P 1'
#
loop_
_entity.id
_entity.type
_entity.pdbx_description
1 polymer ?
#
loop_
_entity_poly.entity_id
_entity_poly.type
_entity_poly.pdbx_seq_one_letter_code
_entity_poly.pdbx_strand_id
1 'polypeptide(L)'
;MLFDVPDSATLAPKDIPVIKTGNSIISISGYLQPQFQATQESGAGEFQGGAFQGTATNRFRLRRGRIRFDYLFHDKNSRPSTYFVFQFDGTEQGVNIRDFWGRYYENKWNVLSVTAGLFGRPFGNELQLSSSSREAPERGRMSQILMKGERDLGAKITFNPRSEDNRLNFLVVDLGLFNGQGLTGSAEFDSKKDLVARNFYQTPKGEKLW
;
A
#
# COMPACT_ATOMS: atom_id res chain seq x y z
N MET A 1 -5.76 11.43 -13.18
CA MET A 1 -5.85 11.97 -11.80
C MET A 1 -4.55 11.63 -11.08
N LEU A 2 -3.85 12.65 -10.63
CA LEU A 2 -2.44 12.65 -10.25
C LEU A 2 -2.14 11.83 -8.99
N PHE A 3 -0.96 11.20 -8.98
CA PHE A 3 -0.25 10.86 -7.76
C PHE A 3 0.24 12.16 -7.14
N ASP A 4 -0.52 12.68 -6.19
CA ASP A 4 -0.04 13.74 -5.32
C ASP A 4 0.57 13.09 -4.08
N VAL A 5 1.89 13.26 -3.91
CA VAL A 5 2.48 13.29 -2.57
C VAL A 5 1.78 14.45 -1.88
N PRO A 6 0.93 14.25 -0.85
CA PRO A 6 0.14 15.34 -0.31
C PRO A 6 1.10 16.40 0.21
N ASP A 7 1.17 17.49 -0.55
CA ASP A 7 1.78 18.72 -0.12
C ASP A 7 0.85 19.31 0.94
N SER A 8 1.39 19.56 2.12
CA SER A 8 0.87 20.50 3.10
C SER A 8 -0.66 20.47 3.38
N ALA A 9 -1.01 19.81 4.48
CA ALA A 9 -2.13 20.22 5.36
C ALA A 9 -3.59 20.07 4.88
N THR A 10 -3.93 19.25 3.89
CA THR A 10 -5.35 18.86 3.65
C THR A 10 -5.49 17.39 3.28
N LEU A 11 -5.70 16.55 4.31
CA LEU A 11 -6.28 15.22 4.12
C LEU A 11 -7.73 15.41 3.68
N ALA A 12 -8.10 14.86 2.52
CA ALA A 12 -9.47 14.96 2.00
C ALA A 12 -10.50 14.44 3.03
N PRO A 13 -11.66 15.12 3.16
CA PRO A 13 -12.52 15.06 4.33
C PRO A 13 -13.51 13.90 4.21
N LYS A 14 -13.30 12.84 5.00
CA LYS A 14 -14.42 12.12 5.64
C LYS A 14 -13.92 11.28 6.81
N ASP A 15 -14.01 11.89 7.98
CA ASP A 15 -14.26 11.26 9.27
C ASP A 15 -13.26 10.22 9.75
N ILE A 16 -11.97 10.49 9.57
CA ILE A 16 -10.92 9.79 10.30
C ILE A 16 -10.49 10.71 11.45
N PRO A 17 -10.57 10.29 12.73
CA PRO A 17 -10.04 11.07 13.83
C PRO A 17 -8.54 11.25 13.62
N VAL A 18 -8.14 12.46 13.26
CA VAL A 18 -6.75 12.88 13.13
C VAL A 18 -6.38 13.59 14.43
N ILE A 19 -5.65 12.90 15.30
CA ILE A 19 -5.12 13.49 16.53
C ILE A 19 -3.78 14.11 16.17
N LYS A 20 -3.69 15.45 16.25
CA LYS A 20 -2.42 16.17 16.13
C LYS A 20 -1.89 16.47 17.53
N THR A 21 -0.72 15.96 17.86
CA THR A 21 -0.04 16.20 19.14
C THR A 21 1.35 16.76 18.86
N GLY A 22 1.49 18.09 18.99
CA GLY A 22 2.71 18.80 18.62
C GLY A 22 3.09 18.55 17.16
N ASN A 23 4.27 17.95 16.95
CA ASN A 23 4.79 17.63 15.63
C ASN A 23 4.29 16.29 15.06
N SER A 24 3.48 15.56 15.81
CA SER A 24 2.99 14.24 15.41
C SER A 24 1.54 14.30 14.94
N ILE A 25 1.23 13.51 13.93
CA ILE A 25 -0.13 13.29 13.43
C ILE A 25 -0.42 11.80 13.53
N ILE A 26 -1.51 11.46 14.21
CA ILE A 26 -2.02 10.10 14.32
C ILE A 26 -3.36 10.06 13.60
N SER A 27 -3.54 9.08 12.73
CA SER A 27 -4.76 8.88 11.96
C SER A 27 -5.18 7.42 12.05
N ILE A 28 -6.48 7.20 12.32
CA ILE A 28 -7.07 5.87 12.43
C ILE A 28 -8.19 5.75 11.41
N SER A 29 -7.96 4.98 10.36
CA SER A 29 -8.92 4.77 9.29
C SER A 29 -9.35 3.33 9.20
N GLY A 30 -10.53 3.09 8.65
CA GLY A 30 -10.99 1.73 8.41
C GLY A 30 -12.16 1.69 7.46
N TYR A 31 -12.39 0.52 6.88
CA TYR A 31 -13.58 0.26 6.07
C TYR A 31 -13.92 -1.23 6.07
N LEU A 32 -15.22 -1.50 5.90
CA LEU A 32 -15.78 -2.84 5.81
C LEU A 32 -16.38 -3.02 4.42
N GLN A 33 -16.15 -4.19 3.82
CA GLN A 33 -16.66 -4.53 2.50
C GLN A 33 -17.39 -5.88 2.56
N PRO A 34 -18.70 -5.89 2.86
CA PRO A 34 -19.51 -7.09 2.72
C PRO A 34 -19.66 -7.46 1.24
N GLN A 35 -19.76 -8.75 0.96
CA GLN A 35 -19.90 -9.25 -0.39
C GLN A 35 -20.88 -10.43 -0.42
N PHE A 36 -21.83 -10.38 -1.34
CA PHE A 36 -22.64 -11.52 -1.72
C PHE A 36 -22.12 -12.08 -3.05
N GLN A 37 -21.92 -13.39 -3.11
CA GLN A 37 -21.49 -14.09 -4.33
C GLN A 37 -22.48 -15.20 -4.63
N ALA A 38 -22.86 -15.32 -5.91
CA ALA A 38 -23.67 -16.40 -6.42
C ALA A 38 -22.97 -17.03 -7.63
N THR A 39 -23.04 -18.35 -7.75
CA THR A 39 -22.45 -19.15 -8.84
C THR A 39 -23.53 -20.06 -9.43
N GLN A 40 -23.45 -20.29 -10.74
CA GLN A 40 -24.33 -21.23 -11.43
C GLN A 40 -23.91 -22.69 -11.20
N GLU A 41 -22.63 -22.94 -10.91
CA GLU A 41 -22.10 -24.28 -10.65
C GLU A 41 -21.73 -24.47 -9.17
N SER A 42 -22.20 -25.56 -8.58
CA SER A 42 -21.81 -26.00 -7.23
C SER A 42 -20.32 -26.28 -7.18
N GLY A 43 -19.61 -25.68 -6.22
CA GLY A 43 -18.18 -25.92 -6.02
C GLY A 43 -17.23 -25.18 -6.96
N ALA A 44 -17.69 -24.16 -7.70
CA ALA A 44 -16.81 -23.33 -8.53
C ALA A 44 -15.66 -22.70 -7.69
N GLY A 45 -14.42 -23.15 -7.90
CA GLY A 45 -13.18 -22.52 -7.43
C GLY A 45 -12.48 -21.79 -8.60
N GLU A 46 -11.54 -20.86 -8.45
CA GLU A 46 -10.65 -20.54 -7.36
C GLU A 46 -10.10 -19.12 -7.59
N PHE A 47 -10.78 -18.07 -7.12
CA PHE A 47 -10.16 -16.74 -7.09
C PHE A 47 -10.49 -16.03 -5.80
N GLN A 48 -9.59 -15.12 -5.40
CA GLN A 48 -9.61 -14.27 -4.21
C GLN A 48 -10.88 -14.39 -3.35
N GLY A 49 -10.89 -15.39 -2.46
CA GLY A 49 -12.06 -15.76 -1.66
C GLY A 49 -12.19 -17.26 -1.39
N GLY A 50 -11.48 -18.11 -2.15
CA GLY A 50 -11.51 -19.56 -1.95
C GLY A 50 -12.77 -20.22 -2.52
N ALA A 51 -12.75 -21.55 -2.62
CA ALA A 51 -13.82 -22.34 -3.21
C ALA A 51 -15.14 -22.23 -2.42
N PHE A 52 -16.26 -22.38 -3.11
CA PHE A 52 -17.54 -22.64 -2.45
C PHE A 52 -17.48 -24.01 -1.77
N GLN A 53 -17.95 -24.12 -0.52
CA GLN A 53 -17.94 -25.39 0.20
C GLN A 53 -19.15 -26.25 -0.19
N GLY A 54 -18.90 -27.51 -0.52
CA GLY A 54 -19.95 -28.50 -0.81
C GLY A 54 -20.81 -28.11 -2.02
N THR A 55 -22.14 -28.15 -1.85
CA THR A 55 -23.13 -27.84 -2.89
C THR A 55 -23.55 -26.38 -2.95
N ALA A 56 -22.98 -25.52 -2.08
CA ALA A 56 -23.40 -24.12 -1.95
C ALA A 56 -23.23 -23.33 -3.27
N THR A 57 -24.31 -22.71 -3.73
CA THR A 57 -24.35 -21.88 -4.94
C THR A 57 -24.38 -20.38 -4.62
N ASN A 58 -24.54 -20.01 -3.34
CA ASN A 58 -24.44 -18.63 -2.88
C ASN A 58 -23.67 -18.54 -1.55
N ARG A 59 -23.05 -17.39 -1.30
CA ARG A 59 -22.43 -17.10 0.00
C ARG A 59 -22.44 -15.60 0.29
N PHE A 60 -22.69 -15.27 1.55
CA PHE A 60 -22.40 -13.95 2.10
C PHE A 60 -21.08 -14.02 2.84
N ARG A 61 -20.21 -13.04 2.63
CA ARG A 61 -18.91 -12.97 3.30
C ARG A 61 -18.48 -11.54 3.56
N LEU A 62 -17.66 -11.35 4.58
CA LEU A 62 -16.82 -10.16 4.68
C LEU A 62 -15.57 -10.33 3.79
N ARG A 63 -15.48 -9.54 2.71
CA ARG A 63 -14.34 -9.59 1.76
C ARG A 63 -13.10 -8.91 2.32
N ARG A 64 -13.28 -7.77 2.99
CA ARG A 64 -12.24 -6.96 3.63
C ARG A 64 -12.80 -6.26 4.86
N GLY A 65 -12.10 -6.37 5.98
CA GLY A 65 -12.38 -5.61 7.19
C GLY A 65 -11.12 -4.94 7.65
N ARG A 66 -10.83 -3.76 7.10
CA ARG A 66 -9.52 -3.13 7.24
C ARG A 66 -9.55 -2.04 8.26
N ILE A 67 -8.55 -2.08 9.14
CA ILE A 67 -8.25 -1.01 10.07
C ILE A 67 -6.79 -0.63 9.83
N ARG A 68 -6.54 0.66 9.65
CA ARG A 68 -5.24 1.24 9.36
C ARG A 68 -4.94 2.34 10.37
N PHE A 69 -3.76 2.26 10.96
CA PHE A 69 -3.19 3.24 11.84
C PHE A 69 -1.99 3.88 11.15
N ASP A 70 -2.00 5.20 11.12
CA ASP A 70 -0.98 6.02 10.48
C ASP A 70 -0.38 6.96 11.54
N TYR A 71 0.93 6.95 11.68
CA TYR A 71 1.68 7.86 12.55
C TYR A 71 2.70 8.63 11.73
N LEU A 72 2.59 9.96 11.68
CA LEU A 72 3.49 10.84 10.93
C LEU A 72 4.12 11.85 11.87
N PHE A 73 5.45 11.89 11.91
CA PHE A 73 6.23 12.86 12.67
C PHE A 73 6.86 13.91 11.76
N HIS A 74 6.72 15.18 12.14
CA HIS A 74 7.35 16.31 11.47
C HIS A 74 8.58 16.81 12.23
N ASP A 75 9.63 17.13 11.49
CA ASP A 75 10.79 17.83 12.04
C ASP A 75 10.43 19.29 12.41
N LYS A 76 11.36 20.00 13.07
CA LYS A 76 11.24 21.41 13.49
C LYS A 76 10.79 22.35 12.37
N ASN A 77 11.12 22.02 11.12
CA ASN A 77 10.75 22.79 9.94
C ASN A 77 9.41 22.34 9.32
N SER A 78 8.55 21.65 10.08
CA SER A 78 7.26 21.10 9.61
C SER A 78 7.36 20.15 8.40
N ARG A 79 8.52 19.53 8.20
CA ARG A 79 8.75 18.56 7.11
C ARG A 79 8.56 17.14 7.63
N PRO A 80 7.91 16.25 6.87
CA PRO A 80 7.71 14.89 7.32
C PRO A 80 9.07 14.19 7.42
N SER A 81 9.33 13.60 8.58
CA SER A 81 10.60 12.96 8.95
C SER A 81 10.42 11.45 9.07
N THR A 82 9.42 11.01 9.83
CA THR A 82 9.16 9.58 10.04
C THR A 82 7.69 9.27 9.86
N TYR A 83 7.38 8.18 9.18
CA TYR A 83 6.01 7.74 8.93
C TYR A 83 5.86 6.24 9.15
N PHE A 84 4.94 5.83 10.01
CA PHE A 84 4.64 4.44 10.30
C PHE A 84 3.21 4.11 9.90
N VAL A 85 3.02 2.93 9.32
CA VAL A 85 1.72 2.43 8.91
C VAL A 85 1.55 1.01 9.41
N PHE A 86 0.42 0.78 10.07
CA PHE A 86 -0.05 -0.54 10.50
C PHE A 86 -1.44 -0.77 9.92
N GLN A 87 -1.63 -1.86 9.19
CA GLN A 87 -2.91 -2.20 8.61
C GLN A 87 -3.22 -3.67 8.83
N PHE A 88 -4.35 -3.92 9.48
CA PHE A 88 -4.91 -5.24 9.70
C PHE A 88 -6.10 -5.47 8.77
N ASP A 89 -6.29 -6.71 8.32
CA ASP A 89 -7.44 -7.14 7.54
C ASP A 89 -8.10 -8.32 8.26
N GLY A 90 -9.24 -8.03 8.89
CA GLY A 90 -10.09 -9.00 9.55
C GLY A 90 -11.15 -9.51 8.60
N THR A 91 -11.21 -10.83 8.45
CA THR A 91 -12.29 -11.51 7.72
C THR A 91 -12.77 -12.71 8.56
N GLU A 92 -13.84 -13.38 8.12
CA GLU A 92 -14.37 -14.59 8.77
C GLU A 92 -13.32 -15.72 8.90
N GLN A 93 -12.26 -15.67 8.10
CA GLN A 93 -11.16 -16.65 8.10
C GLN A 93 -10.02 -16.29 9.07
N GLY A 94 -10.11 -15.14 9.76
CA GLY A 94 -9.10 -14.67 10.70
C GLY A 94 -8.61 -13.25 10.42
N VAL A 95 -7.66 -12.80 11.24
CA VAL A 95 -7.02 -11.48 11.15
C VAL A 95 -5.62 -11.63 10.58
N ASN A 96 -5.36 -10.96 9.46
CA ASN A 96 -4.05 -10.95 8.81
C ASN A 96 -3.44 -9.56 8.82
N ILE A 97 -2.13 -9.48 9.04
CA ILE A 97 -1.37 -8.24 8.86
C ILE A 97 -1.21 -8.00 7.37
N ARG A 98 -1.65 -6.85 6.89
CA ARG A 98 -1.46 -6.45 5.50
C ARG A 98 -0.25 -5.56 5.37
N ASP A 99 -0.27 -4.38 5.95
CA ASP A 99 0.85 -3.44 5.88
C ASP A 99 1.41 -3.23 7.28
N PHE A 100 2.71 -3.38 7.43
CA PHE A 100 3.42 -3.00 8.64
C PHE A 100 4.81 -2.51 8.27
N TRP A 101 4.94 -1.20 8.06
CA TRP A 101 6.19 -0.61 7.61
C TRP A 101 6.42 0.77 8.22
N GLY A 102 7.71 1.12 8.30
CA GLY A 102 8.18 2.44 8.67
C GLY A 102 8.92 3.08 7.50
N ARG A 103 8.77 4.39 7.34
CA ARG A 103 9.48 5.19 6.36
C ARG A 103 10.17 6.37 7.03
N TYR A 104 11.44 6.53 6.70
CA TYR A 104 12.24 7.69 7.05
C TYR A 104 12.43 8.56 5.81
N TYR A 105 12.27 9.87 5.99
CA TYR A 105 12.46 10.88 4.94
C TYR A 105 13.75 11.65 5.20
N GLU A 106 14.62 11.68 4.20
CA GLU A 106 15.82 12.48 4.26
C GLU A 106 15.47 13.96 4.06
N ASN A 107 15.66 14.76 5.10
CA ASN A 107 15.22 16.16 5.16
C ASN A 107 16.32 17.16 4.84
N LYS A 108 17.58 16.76 4.65
CA LYS A 108 18.63 17.70 4.19
C LYS A 108 18.43 18.09 2.73
N TRP A 109 18.18 17.10 1.89
CA TRP A 109 18.04 17.27 0.43
C TRP A 109 16.61 17.08 -0.07
N ASN A 110 15.71 16.58 0.78
CA ASN A 110 14.29 16.32 0.47
C ASN A 110 14.04 15.43 -0.77
N VAL A 111 15.02 14.61 -1.18
CA VAL A 111 14.96 13.76 -2.39
C VAL A 111 14.85 12.27 -2.12
N LEU A 112 15.26 11.81 -0.93
CA LEU A 112 15.36 10.39 -0.62
C LEU A 112 14.40 10.02 0.51
N SER A 113 13.86 8.81 0.43
CA SER A 113 13.19 8.16 1.54
C SER A 113 13.53 6.69 1.59
N VAL A 114 13.63 6.15 2.80
CA VAL A 114 13.90 4.74 3.05
C VAL A 114 12.68 4.15 3.73
N THR A 115 12.14 3.07 3.18
CA THR A 115 11.00 2.34 3.76
C THR A 115 11.45 0.93 4.11
N ALA A 116 11.11 0.45 5.31
CA ALA A 116 11.42 -0.91 5.74
C ALA A 116 10.22 -1.53 6.45
N GLY A 117 10.04 -2.83 6.28
CA GLY A 117 8.97 -3.62 6.88
C GLY A 117 8.19 -4.43 5.85
N LEU A 118 6.97 -4.79 6.21
CA LEU A 118 6.02 -5.53 5.40
C LEU A 118 5.18 -4.56 4.58
N PHE A 119 5.40 -4.51 3.27
CA PHE A 119 4.66 -3.61 2.36
C PHE A 119 4.55 -4.20 0.96
N GLY A 120 3.68 -3.60 0.14
CA GLY A 120 3.50 -3.98 -1.26
C GLY A 120 4.79 -3.83 -2.08
N ARG A 121 5.18 -4.88 -2.79
CA ARG A 121 6.35 -4.82 -3.69
C ARG A 121 6.14 -3.69 -4.71
N PRO A 122 7.16 -2.86 -5.01
CA PRO A 122 7.03 -1.72 -5.91
C PRO A 122 7.03 -2.20 -7.37
N PHE A 123 6.00 -2.92 -7.79
CA PHE A 123 5.88 -3.49 -9.13
C PHE A 123 4.53 -3.14 -9.76
N GLY A 124 4.57 -2.50 -10.93
CA GLY A 124 3.36 -2.00 -11.59
C GLY A 124 2.61 -0.90 -10.81
N ASN A 125 1.70 -0.21 -11.49
CA ASN A 125 0.92 0.88 -10.88
C ASN A 125 -0.26 0.35 -10.05
N GLU A 126 -0.84 -0.77 -10.46
CA GLU A 126 -2.00 -1.39 -9.81
C GLU A 126 -1.71 -1.94 -8.40
N LEU A 127 -0.48 -2.39 -8.14
CA LEU A 127 -0.11 -2.91 -6.83
C LEU A 127 0.03 -1.79 -5.79
N GLN A 128 0.49 -0.61 -6.22
CA GLN A 128 0.69 0.55 -5.35
C GLN A 128 -0.59 1.38 -5.14
N LEU A 129 -1.59 1.25 -6.01
CA LEU A 129 -2.89 1.92 -5.85
C LEU A 129 -3.62 1.43 -4.59
N SER A 130 -4.15 2.36 -3.79
CA SER A 130 -4.99 2.02 -2.63
C SER A 130 -6.21 1.21 -3.07
N SER A 131 -6.56 0.18 -2.31
CA SER A 131 -7.74 -0.65 -2.58
C SER A 131 -9.07 0.09 -2.50
N SER A 132 -9.13 1.23 -1.79
CA SER A 132 -10.32 2.08 -1.73
C SER A 132 -10.55 2.89 -3.00
N SER A 133 -9.50 3.11 -3.80
CA SER A 133 -9.52 3.98 -4.99
C SER A 133 -9.45 3.18 -6.29
N ARG A 134 -9.68 1.86 -6.23
CA ARG A 134 -9.66 1.02 -7.44
C ARG A 134 -11.01 1.02 -8.12
N GLU A 135 -10.95 1.12 -9.44
CA GLU A 135 -12.12 1.05 -10.32
C GLU A 135 -12.71 -0.36 -10.37
N ALA A 136 -11.87 -1.40 -10.25
CA ALA A 136 -12.28 -2.80 -10.20
C ALA A 136 -12.22 -3.36 -8.77
N PRO A 137 -13.21 -4.19 -8.35
CA PRO A 137 -13.23 -4.81 -7.02
C PRO A 137 -12.05 -5.78 -6.81
N GLU A 138 -11.61 -6.42 -7.89
CA GLU A 138 -10.47 -7.32 -7.95
C GLU A 138 -9.35 -6.76 -8.83
N ARG A 139 -8.11 -7.18 -8.58
CA ARG A 139 -6.98 -6.81 -9.45
C ARG A 139 -7.01 -7.59 -10.76
N GLY A 140 -6.37 -7.05 -11.79
CA GLY A 140 -6.11 -7.76 -13.04
C GLY A 140 -5.45 -9.12 -12.80
N ARG A 141 -5.83 -10.12 -13.61
CA ARG A 141 -5.34 -11.51 -13.48
C ARG A 141 -3.80 -11.60 -13.52
N MET A 142 -3.16 -10.76 -14.32
CA MET A 142 -1.70 -10.68 -14.42
C MET A 142 -1.04 -10.39 -13.05
N SER A 143 -1.57 -9.39 -12.33
CA SER A 143 -1.08 -9.01 -11.00
C SER A 143 -1.29 -10.11 -9.97
N GLN A 144 -2.40 -10.85 -10.06
CA GLN A 144 -2.69 -11.96 -9.14
C GLN A 144 -1.76 -13.17 -9.34
N ILE A 145 -1.38 -13.45 -10.59
CA ILE A 145 -0.52 -14.60 -10.94
C ILE A 145 0.95 -14.30 -10.61
N LEU A 146 1.44 -13.12 -11.01
CA LEU A 146 2.84 -12.75 -10.86
C LEU A 146 3.21 -12.36 -9.42
N MET A 147 2.24 -11.89 -8.64
CA MET A 147 2.48 -11.34 -7.30
C MET A 147 1.57 -12.00 -6.26
N LYS A 148 1.61 -13.34 -6.18
CA LYS A 148 0.96 -14.11 -5.11
C LYS A 148 1.44 -13.57 -3.76
N GLY A 149 0.53 -13.03 -2.96
CA GLY A 149 0.82 -12.39 -1.67
C GLY A 149 1.02 -10.87 -1.73
N GLU A 150 1.40 -10.28 -2.87
CA GLU A 150 1.61 -8.85 -3.21
C GLU A 150 2.54 -8.03 -2.30
N ARG A 151 2.64 -8.40 -1.03
CA ARG A 151 3.36 -7.74 0.03
C ARG A 151 4.38 -8.70 0.58
N ASP A 152 5.55 -8.14 0.87
CA ASP A 152 6.68 -8.91 1.35
C ASP A 152 7.46 -8.08 2.38
N LEU A 153 8.21 -8.76 3.22
CA LEU A 153 9.12 -8.14 4.16
C LEU A 153 10.38 -7.72 3.42
N GLY A 154 10.72 -6.44 3.51
CA GLY A 154 11.88 -5.91 2.81
C GLY A 154 12.23 -4.50 3.20
N ALA A 155 13.15 -3.93 2.44
CA ALA A 155 13.50 -2.53 2.51
C ALA A 155 13.56 -1.95 1.09
N LYS A 156 13.12 -0.71 0.93
CA LYS A 156 13.26 0.03 -0.32
C LYS A 156 13.80 1.43 -0.07
N ILE A 157 14.52 1.91 -1.06
CA ILE A 157 14.97 3.30 -1.18
C ILE A 157 14.17 3.90 -2.33
N THR A 158 13.58 5.05 -2.08
CA THR A 158 12.82 5.80 -3.07
C THR A 158 13.49 7.14 -3.28
N PHE A 159 13.91 7.40 -4.52
CA PHE A 159 14.26 8.72 -5.00
C PHE A 159 12.99 9.39 -5.53
N ASN A 160 12.54 10.43 -4.83
CA ASN A 160 11.41 11.26 -5.21
C ASN A 160 11.66 12.69 -4.68
N PRO A 161 12.13 13.60 -5.54
CA PRO A 161 12.31 15.01 -5.17
C PRO A 161 10.99 15.64 -4.70
N ARG A 162 10.95 16.07 -3.44
CA ARG A 162 9.77 16.74 -2.86
C ARG A 162 9.74 18.25 -3.06
N SER A 163 10.86 18.85 -3.47
CA SER A 163 10.95 20.29 -3.73
C SER A 163 10.56 20.58 -5.18
N GLU A 164 9.67 21.55 -5.39
CA GLU A 164 9.20 21.95 -6.72
C GLU A 164 10.34 22.48 -7.60
N ASP A 165 11.33 23.15 -7.00
CA ASP A 165 12.51 23.72 -7.68
C ASP A 165 13.52 22.67 -8.20
N ASN A 166 13.35 21.40 -7.85
CA ASN A 166 14.27 20.37 -8.28
C ASN A 166 14.01 19.97 -9.75
N ARG A 167 15.01 20.13 -10.62
CA ARG A 167 14.93 19.79 -12.05
C ARG A 167 14.56 18.33 -12.33
N LEU A 168 14.70 17.44 -11.35
CA LEU A 168 14.35 16.01 -11.44
C LEU A 168 12.99 15.68 -10.80
N ASN A 169 12.14 16.66 -10.49
CA ASN A 169 10.80 16.46 -9.93
C ASN A 169 9.88 15.58 -10.79
N PHE A 170 10.24 15.33 -12.06
CA PHE A 170 9.54 14.43 -12.97
C PHE A 170 9.90 12.95 -12.79
N LEU A 171 10.98 12.61 -12.09
CA LEU A 171 11.50 11.24 -12.01
C LEU A 171 11.32 10.66 -10.62
N VAL A 172 10.66 9.49 -10.55
CA VAL A 172 10.56 8.68 -9.35
C VAL A 172 11.22 7.32 -9.59
N VAL A 173 12.16 6.97 -8.71
CA VAL A 173 12.86 5.68 -8.76
C VAL A 173 12.69 4.96 -7.43
N ASP A 174 12.13 3.77 -7.46
CA ASP A 174 12.03 2.84 -6.34
C ASP A 174 13.03 1.71 -6.56
N LEU A 175 13.88 1.43 -5.57
CA LEU A 175 14.75 0.26 -5.54
C LEU A 175 14.53 -0.48 -4.22
N GLY A 176 14.13 -1.75 -4.27
CA GLY A 176 13.82 -2.53 -3.07
C GLY A 176 14.39 -3.95 -3.09
N LEU A 177 14.73 -4.42 -1.89
CA LEU A 177 15.19 -5.77 -1.60
C LEU A 177 14.17 -6.47 -0.70
N PHE A 178 13.73 -7.65 -1.10
CA PHE A 178 12.64 -8.39 -0.46
C PHE A 178 13.03 -9.86 -0.19
N ASN A 179 12.33 -10.47 0.77
CA ASN A 179 12.61 -11.85 1.19
C ASN A 179 12.13 -12.93 0.20
N GLY A 180 11.29 -12.58 -0.79
CA GLY A 180 10.84 -13.44 -1.89
C GLY A 180 9.62 -14.31 -1.59
N GLN A 181 9.19 -14.42 -0.33
CA GLN A 181 8.12 -15.31 0.14
C GLN A 181 6.72 -14.67 0.15
N GLY A 182 6.67 -13.35 0.26
CA GLY A 182 5.46 -12.65 0.66
C GLY A 182 4.93 -13.08 2.03
N LEU A 183 3.68 -12.72 2.35
CA LEU A 183 2.99 -13.06 3.61
C LEU A 183 2.76 -14.56 3.87
N THR A 184 3.03 -15.43 2.89
CA THR A 184 2.63 -16.84 2.89
C THR A 184 3.78 -17.83 3.10
N GLY A 185 5.03 -17.37 3.19
CA GLY A 185 6.17 -18.26 3.39
C GLY A 185 6.49 -18.50 4.86
N SER A 186 6.32 -19.75 5.30
CA SER A 186 6.78 -20.26 6.58
C SER A 186 8.28 -20.63 6.59
N ALA A 187 9.01 -20.39 5.50
CA ALA A 187 10.40 -20.84 5.32
C ALA A 187 11.37 -19.67 5.10
N GLU A 188 12.46 -19.67 5.88
CA GLU A 188 13.58 -18.76 5.74
C GLU A 188 14.37 -19.07 4.46
N PHE A 189 14.57 -18.07 3.60
CA PHE A 189 15.51 -18.16 2.50
C PHE A 189 16.79 -17.42 2.86
N ASP A 190 17.86 -18.18 3.06
CA ASP A 190 19.18 -17.65 3.36
C ASP A 190 19.87 -17.09 2.08
N SER A 191 19.59 -17.66 0.92
CA SER A 191 20.45 -17.49 -0.28
C SER A 191 19.85 -16.76 -1.48
N LYS A 192 18.55 -16.45 -1.52
CA LYS A 192 17.92 -15.74 -2.65
C LYS A 192 17.02 -14.62 -2.14
N LYS A 193 17.39 -13.37 -2.44
CA LYS A 193 16.59 -12.17 -2.16
C LYS A 193 16.08 -11.59 -3.47
N ASP A 194 14.88 -11.03 -3.43
CA ASP A 194 14.24 -10.42 -4.59
C ASP A 194 14.65 -8.95 -4.69
N LEU A 195 15.39 -8.60 -5.75
CA LEU A 195 15.66 -7.21 -6.11
C LEU A 195 14.58 -6.71 -7.06
N VAL A 196 13.93 -5.60 -6.70
CA VAL A 196 12.87 -4.98 -7.51
C VAL A 196 13.22 -3.52 -7.74
N ALA A 197 13.28 -3.11 -9.00
CA ALA A 197 13.41 -1.71 -9.39
C ALA A 197 12.17 -1.26 -10.15
N ARG A 198 11.69 -0.05 -9.85
CA ARG A 198 10.61 0.59 -10.60
C ARG A 198 10.99 2.03 -10.88
N ASN A 199 10.81 2.42 -12.13
CA ASN A 199 10.98 3.80 -12.59
C ASN A 199 9.62 4.32 -13.05
N PHE A 200 9.29 5.54 -12.68
CA PHE A 200 8.06 6.20 -13.09
C PHE A 200 8.34 7.65 -13.45
N TYR A 201 7.72 8.09 -14.54
CA TYR A 201 7.71 9.48 -14.97
C TYR A 201 6.43 10.13 -14.46
N GLN A 202 6.55 11.14 -13.61
CA GLN A 202 5.44 11.93 -13.10
C GLN A 202 5.45 13.32 -13.74
N THR A 203 4.27 13.89 -13.97
CA THR A 203 4.14 15.28 -14.40
C THR A 203 4.75 16.19 -13.33
N PRO A 204 5.57 17.18 -13.69
CA PRO A 204 6.17 18.11 -12.73
C PRO A 204 5.11 18.78 -11.85
N LYS A 205 5.37 18.84 -10.54
CA LYS A 205 4.55 19.60 -9.59
C LYS A 205 4.69 21.08 -9.93
N GLY A 206 3.64 21.67 -10.51
CA GLY A 206 3.61 23.06 -10.98
C GLY A 206 2.98 23.24 -12.37
N GLU A 207 2.88 22.18 -13.17
CA GLU A 207 2.20 22.25 -14.47
C GLU A 207 0.69 22.01 -14.28
N LYS A 208 -0.09 23.10 -14.27
CA LYS A 208 -1.56 23.01 -14.38
C LYS A 208 -1.91 22.40 -15.72
N LEU A 209 -2.41 21.17 -15.72
CA LEU A 209 -3.12 20.59 -16.85
C LEU A 209 -4.52 21.20 -16.88
N TRP A 210 -4.65 22.29 -17.64
CA TRP A 210 -5.86 23.04 -18.03
C TRP A 210 -6.83 23.47 -16.92
#